data_AF-A0A957PJD4-F1
#
_entry.id   AF-A0A957PJD4-F1
#
_cell.length_a   1.000
_cell.length_b   1.000
_cell.length_c   1.000
_cell.angle_alpha   90.00
_cell.angle_beta   90.00
_cell.angle_gamma   90.00
#
_symmetry.space_group_name_H-M   'P 1'
#
loop_
_entity.id
_entity.type
_entity.pdbx_description
1 polymer ?
#
loop_
_entity_poly.entity_id
_entity_poly.type
_entity_poly.pdbx_seq_one_letter_code
_entity_poly.pdbx_strand_id
1 'polypeptide(L)'
;MPDLISALPIFLAFVLTLILLSWCSRQISEHIQLLAVHITGSTNAATVAIFLVLLPGVIIHEGAHWLTAYFLGLKPSKFRVWPKKQGKFLGLGSISIRSGGLLKDSLVGLAPLILGSILVALISHRVFNVQAMSGALMEGQWRNGVEAFLSAFRQPDGALWAYLLFTI
;
A
#
# COMPACT_ATOMS: atom_id res chain seq x y z
N MET A 1 -23.00 10.68 -20.80
CA MET A 1 -22.14 9.51 -20.53
C MET A 1 -20.72 9.96 -20.82
N PRO A 2 -19.73 9.75 -19.93
CA PRO A 2 -18.35 10.06 -20.26
C PRO A 2 -17.95 9.25 -21.51
N ASP A 3 -17.36 9.93 -22.48
CA ASP A 3 -16.88 9.34 -23.72
C ASP A 3 -15.60 8.51 -23.46
N LEU A 4 -15.47 7.38 -24.16
CA LEU A 4 -14.30 6.50 -23.99
C LEU A 4 -12.97 7.22 -24.27
N ILE A 5 -13.00 8.24 -25.12
CA ILE A 5 -11.84 9.05 -25.51
C ILE A 5 -11.38 9.93 -24.34
N SER A 6 -12.29 10.55 -23.58
CA SER A 6 -11.95 11.32 -22.37
C SER A 6 -11.49 10.46 -21.19
N ALA A 7 -11.88 9.18 -21.14
CA ALA A 7 -11.41 8.25 -20.11
C ALA A 7 -9.97 7.75 -20.35
N LEU A 8 -9.52 7.70 -21.61
CA LEU A 8 -8.18 7.23 -21.99
C LEU A 8 -7.02 7.95 -21.27
N PRO A 9 -6.95 9.30 -21.21
CA PRO A 9 -5.85 9.99 -20.53
C PRO A 9 -5.82 9.69 -19.04
N ILE A 10 -6.97 9.58 -18.37
CA ILE A 10 -7.06 9.25 -16.94
C ILE A 10 -6.53 7.83 -16.70
N PHE A 11 -6.92 6.88 -17.55
CA PHE A 11 -6.44 5.50 -17.45
C PHE A 11 -4.93 5.40 -17.67
N LEU A 12 -4.40 6.09 -18.68
CA LEU A 12 -2.95 6.14 -18.93
C LEU A 12 -2.20 6.78 -17.77
N ALA A 13 -2.73 7.87 -17.20
CA ALA A 13 -2.15 8.50 -16.02
C ALA A 13 -2.13 7.53 -14.83
N PHE A 14 -3.23 6.81 -14.58
CA PHE A 14 -3.31 5.81 -13.52
C PHE A 14 -2.27 4.69 -13.69
N VAL A 15 -2.17 4.10 -14.88
CA VAL A 15 -1.18 3.05 -15.19
C VAL A 15 0.24 3.58 -15.00
N LEU A 16 0.53 4.79 -15.49
CA LEU A 16 1.82 5.44 -15.31
C LEU A 16 2.15 5.64 -13.83
N THR A 17 1.17 6.11 -13.03
CA THR A 17 1.33 6.26 -11.58
C THR A 17 1.65 4.93 -10.90
N LEU A 18 0.97 3.83 -11.27
CA LEU A 18 1.27 2.51 -10.72
C LEU A 18 2.69 2.04 -11.07
N ILE A 19 3.13 2.27 -12.31
CA ILE A 19 4.50 1.93 -12.74
C ILE A 19 5.52 2.72 -11.92
N LEU A 20 5.36 4.04 -11.83
CA LEU A 20 6.26 4.91 -11.06
C LEU A 20 6.28 4.53 -9.57
N LEU A 21 5.12 4.24 -8.99
CA LEU A 21 5.00 3.80 -7.61
C LEU A 21 5.71 2.47 -7.38
N SER A 22 5.53 1.50 -8.29
CA SER A 22 6.20 0.19 -8.20
C SER A 22 7.72 0.31 -8.30
N TRP A 23 8.21 1.21 -9.16
CA TRP A 23 9.63 1.48 -9.30
C TRP A 23 10.18 2.15 -8.05
N CYS A 24 9.51 3.18 -7.53
CA CYS A 24 9.90 3.88 -6.31
C CYS A 24 9.91 2.93 -5.10
N SER A 25 8.85 2.13 -4.92
CA SER A 25 8.76 1.13 -3.86
C SER A 25 9.89 0.11 -3.91
N ARG A 26 10.24 -0.35 -5.12
CA ARG A 26 11.38 -1.24 -5.33
C ARG A 26 12.69 -0.56 -4.92
N GLN A 27 12.93 0.67 -5.35
CA GLN A 27 14.14 1.41 -4.98
C GLN A 27 14.24 1.58 -3.46
N ILE A 28 13.18 2.04 -2.80
CA ILE A 28 13.16 2.24 -1.35
C ILE A 28 13.46 0.91 -0.63
N SER A 29 12.82 -0.18 -1.05
CA SER A 29 13.02 -1.50 -0.44
C SER A 29 14.46 -1.99 -0.58
N GLU A 30 15.07 -1.82 -1.76
CA GLU A 30 16.48 -2.19 -2.02
C GLU A 30 17.43 -1.35 -1.17
N HIS A 31 17.21 -0.03 -1.08
CA HIS A 31 18.07 0.86 -0.29
C HIS A 31 17.95 0.59 1.22
N ILE A 32 16.76 0.33 1.75
CA ILE A 32 16.56 -0.07 3.15
C ILE A 32 17.33 -1.36 3.44
N GLN A 33 17.22 -2.36 2.57
CA GLN A 33 17.92 -3.62 2.75
C GLN A 33 19.44 -3.45 2.67
N LEU A 34 19.94 -2.66 1.71
CA LEU A 34 21.37 -2.36 1.57
C LEU A 34 21.92 -1.65 2.81
N LEU A 35 21.23 -0.62 3.30
CA LEU A 35 21.61 0.08 4.53
C LEU A 35 21.61 -0.86 5.73
N ALA A 36 20.58 -1.70 5.87
CA ALA A 36 20.51 -2.66 6.96
C ALA A 36 21.64 -3.70 6.88
N VAL A 37 22.00 -4.19 5.70
CA VAL A 37 23.18 -5.08 5.53
C VAL A 37 24.47 -4.32 5.89
N HIS A 38 24.61 -3.07 5.48
CA HIS A 38 25.82 -2.29 5.76
C HIS A 38 26.01 -2.05 7.27
N ILE A 39 24.92 -1.80 8.00
CA ILE A 39 24.96 -1.55 9.45
C ILE A 39 25.13 -2.86 10.24
N THR A 40 24.46 -3.94 9.84
CA THR A 40 24.37 -5.19 10.64
C THR A 40 25.27 -6.32 10.15
N GLY A 41 25.80 -6.23 8.93
CA GLY A 41 26.49 -7.32 8.24
C GLY A 41 25.60 -8.51 7.87
N SER A 42 24.29 -8.47 8.12
CA SER A 42 23.40 -9.64 8.03
C SER A 42 22.24 -9.42 7.08
N THR A 43 22.13 -10.29 6.08
CA THR A 43 21.00 -10.31 5.14
C THR A 43 19.68 -10.69 5.82
N ASN A 44 19.74 -11.47 6.91
CA ASN A 44 18.58 -11.79 7.73
C ASN A 44 18.08 -10.56 8.49
N ALA A 45 18.98 -9.75 9.04
CA ALA A 45 18.60 -8.51 9.72
C ALA A 45 18.00 -7.50 8.74
N ALA A 46 18.53 -7.40 7.51
CA ALA A 46 17.94 -6.58 6.45
C ALA A 46 16.52 -7.04 6.05
N THR A 47 16.31 -8.35 6.01
CA THR A 47 14.98 -8.94 5.77
C THR A 47 13.99 -8.60 6.88
N VAL A 48 14.43 -8.65 8.15
CA VAL A 48 13.61 -8.24 9.29
C VAL A 48 13.35 -6.74 9.27
N ALA A 49 14.34 -5.92 8.91
CA ALA A 49 14.20 -4.47 8.84
C ALA A 49 13.11 -4.05 7.84
N ILE A 50 13.16 -4.56 6.60
CA ILE A 50 12.12 -4.24 5.61
C ILE A 50 10.75 -4.81 6.02
N PHE A 51 10.72 -5.99 6.63
CA PHE A 51 9.50 -6.57 7.17
C PHE A 51 8.86 -5.69 8.25
N LEU A 52 9.64 -5.16 9.19
CA LEU A 52 9.14 -4.28 10.25
C LEU A 52 8.61 -2.96 9.69
N VAL A 53 9.28 -2.40 8.68
CA VAL A 53 8.82 -1.19 7.98
C VAL A 53 7.51 -1.45 7.24
N LEU A 54 7.33 -2.59 6.60
CA LEU A 54 6.12 -2.92 5.84
C LEU A 54 5.05 -3.66 6.67
N LEU A 55 5.30 -3.87 7.96
CA LEU A 55 4.45 -4.69 8.83
C LEU A 55 2.98 -4.21 8.86
N PRO A 56 2.67 -2.90 8.98
CA PRO A 56 1.29 -2.44 8.99
C PRO A 56 0.54 -2.84 7.71
N GLY A 57 1.19 -2.66 6.55
CA GLY A 57 0.68 -3.07 5.24
C GLY A 57 0.45 -4.56 5.14
N VAL A 58 1.42 -5.38 5.59
CA VAL A 58 1.29 -6.85 5.60
C VAL A 58 0.09 -7.29 6.45
N ILE A 59 -0.11 -6.67 7.62
CA ILE A 59 -1.26 -6.97 8.48
C ILE A 59 -2.58 -6.63 7.78
N ILE A 60 -2.67 -5.45 7.16
CA ILE A 60 -3.86 -5.02 6.43
C ILE A 60 -4.12 -5.94 5.24
N HIS A 61 -3.08 -6.30 4.47
CA HIS A 61 -3.17 -7.14 3.29
C HIS A 61 -3.67 -8.55 3.62
N GLU A 62 -2.98 -9.23 4.53
CA GLU A 62 -3.35 -10.59 4.94
C GLU A 62 -4.67 -10.58 5.74
N GLY A 63 -4.93 -9.51 6.49
CA GLY A 63 -6.18 -9.31 7.22
C GLY A 63 -7.38 -9.16 6.29
N ALA A 64 -7.21 -8.48 5.14
CA ALA A 64 -8.25 -8.36 4.12
C ALA A 64 -8.62 -9.73 3.52
N HIS A 65 -7.62 -10.54 3.17
CA HIS A 65 -7.83 -11.92 2.72
C HIS A 65 -8.59 -12.73 3.77
N TRP A 66 -8.14 -12.66 5.03
CA TRP A 66 -8.76 -13.38 6.14
C TRP A 66 -10.22 -12.98 6.35
N LEU A 67 -10.49 -11.67 6.40
CA LEU A 67 -11.81 -11.11 6.68
C LEU A 67 -12.80 -11.45 5.57
N THR A 68 -12.40 -11.28 4.30
CA THR A 68 -13.25 -11.65 3.16
C THR A 68 -13.48 -13.15 3.11
N ALA A 69 -12.46 -13.98 3.37
CA ALA A 69 -12.63 -15.43 3.43
C ALA A 69 -13.60 -15.84 4.53
N TYR A 70 -13.51 -15.22 5.72
CA TYR A 70 -14.42 -15.45 6.84
C TYR A 70 -15.87 -15.11 6.45
N PHE A 71 -16.12 -13.92 5.88
CA PHE A 71 -17.47 -13.52 5.46
C PHE A 71 -18.04 -14.38 4.33
N LEU A 72 -17.20 -14.93 3.46
CA LEU A 72 -17.63 -15.85 2.39
C LEU A 72 -17.83 -17.31 2.88
N GLY A 73 -17.70 -17.55 4.18
CA GLY A 73 -17.86 -18.86 4.81
C GLY A 73 -16.72 -19.84 4.49
N LEU A 74 -15.56 -19.34 4.08
CA LEU A 74 -14.36 -20.15 3.91
C LEU A 74 -13.71 -20.42 5.28
N LYS A 75 -12.82 -21.40 5.31
CA LYS A 75 -12.03 -21.73 6.51
C LYS A 75 -10.62 -21.16 6.32
N PRO A 76 -10.36 -19.88 6.65
CA PRO A 76 -9.01 -19.36 6.65
C PRO A 76 -8.18 -20.15 7.67
N SER A 77 -6.98 -20.57 7.27
CA SER A 77 -6.05 -21.26 8.16
C SER A 77 -5.15 -20.25 8.88
N LYS A 78 -4.02 -20.71 9.43
CA LYS A 78 -3.13 -19.90 10.29
C LYS A 78 -2.60 -18.67 9.54
N PHE A 79 -2.90 -17.51 10.10
CA PHE A 79 -2.29 -16.23 9.77
C PHE A 79 -0.81 -16.25 10.20
N ARG A 80 0.12 -16.11 9.24
CA ARG A 80 1.56 -16.06 9.53
C ARG A 80 2.15 -14.76 9.02
N VAL A 81 2.62 -13.94 9.94
CA VAL A 81 3.27 -12.65 9.66
C VAL A 81 4.73 -12.78 10.08
N TRP A 82 5.50 -13.46 9.24
CA TRP A 82 6.94 -13.61 9.44
C TRP A 82 7.62 -13.72 8.08
N PRO A 83 8.73 -13.00 7.86
CA PRO A 83 9.41 -13.04 6.59
C PRO A 83 10.01 -14.42 6.35
N LYS A 84 9.74 -14.97 5.15
CA LYS A 84 10.31 -16.23 4.69
C LYS A 84 10.86 -16.05 3.29
N LYS A 85 12.14 -16.41 3.13
CA LYS A 85 12.80 -16.41 1.82
C LYS A 85 12.17 -17.51 0.94
N GLN A 86 11.66 -17.12 -0.23
CA GLN A 86 11.05 -18.01 -1.21
C GLN A 86 11.84 -17.90 -2.53
N GLY A 87 13.00 -18.57 -2.58
CA GLY A 87 13.91 -18.49 -3.73
C GLY A 87 14.42 -17.07 -3.97
N LYS A 88 14.03 -16.49 -5.12
CA LYS A 88 14.35 -15.10 -5.49
C LYS A 88 13.43 -14.06 -4.86
N PHE A 89 12.28 -14.47 -4.31
CA PHE A 89 11.29 -13.58 -3.73
C PHE A 89 11.31 -13.63 -2.21
N LEU A 90 10.95 -12.52 -1.57
CA LEU A 90 10.78 -12.43 -0.14
C LEU A 90 9.29 -12.40 0.19
N GLY A 91 8.77 -13.47 0.80
CA GLY A 91 7.42 -13.47 1.34
C GLY A 91 7.42 -12.81 2.71
N LEU A 92 6.64 -11.76 2.92
CA LEU A 92 6.58 -11.01 4.19
C LEU A 92 5.44 -11.49 5.12
N GLY A 93 4.41 -12.07 4.52
CA GLY A 93 3.26 -12.66 5.19
C GLY A 93 2.68 -13.78 4.35
N SER A 94 1.85 -14.61 4.97
CA SER A 94 1.02 -15.56 4.25
C SER A 94 -0.18 -15.97 5.08
N ILE A 95 -1.33 -16.04 4.42
CA ILE A 95 -2.49 -16.81 4.84
C ILE A 95 -2.73 -17.96 3.87
N SER A 96 -3.14 -19.12 4.37
CA SER A 96 -3.62 -20.20 3.51
C SER A 96 -5.14 -20.33 3.66
N ILE A 97 -5.85 -20.32 2.55
CA ILE A 97 -7.31 -20.37 2.51
C ILE A 97 -7.70 -21.60 1.69
N ARG A 98 -8.61 -22.42 2.21
CA ARG A 98 -9.15 -23.54 1.43
C ARG A 98 -10.01 -22.97 0.31
N SER A 99 -9.72 -23.37 -0.94
CA SER A 99 -10.50 -22.95 -2.10
C SER A 99 -11.99 -23.17 -1.89
N GLY A 100 -12.77 -22.13 -2.17
CA GLY A 100 -14.23 -22.15 -2.13
C GLY A 100 -14.87 -22.13 -3.52
N GLY A 101 -14.07 -22.30 -4.57
CA GLY A 101 -14.47 -22.13 -5.97
C GLY A 101 -14.05 -20.76 -6.53
N LEU A 102 -14.06 -20.66 -7.86
CA LEU A 102 -13.47 -19.55 -8.62
C LEU A 102 -13.93 -18.16 -8.15
N LEU A 103 -15.23 -17.98 -7.90
CA LEU A 103 -15.80 -16.69 -7.50
C LEU A 103 -15.31 -16.26 -6.10
N LYS A 104 -15.38 -17.16 -5.12
CA LYS A 104 -14.97 -16.86 -3.75
C LYS A 104 -13.47 -16.60 -3.66
N ASP A 105 -12.69 -17.41 -4.37
CA ASP A 105 -11.23 -17.27 -4.41
C ASP A 105 -10.83 -15.95 -5.09
N SER A 106 -11.54 -15.54 -6.14
CA SER A 106 -11.32 -14.24 -6.81
C SER A 106 -11.67 -13.05 -5.91
N LEU A 107 -12.78 -13.12 -5.17
CA LEU A 107 -13.18 -12.07 -4.24
C LEU A 107 -12.20 -11.92 -3.07
N VAL A 108 -11.70 -13.03 -2.54
CA VAL A 108 -10.61 -13.03 -1.56
C VAL A 108 -9.37 -12.37 -2.15
N GLY A 109 -8.95 -12.79 -3.35
CA GLY A 109 -7.78 -12.22 -4.02
C GLY A 109 -7.86 -10.70 -4.26
N LEU A 110 -9.05 -10.18 -4.53
CA LEU A 110 -9.30 -8.74 -4.73
C LEU A 110 -9.42 -7.95 -3.41
N ALA A 111 -9.65 -8.63 -2.28
CA ALA A 111 -9.94 -7.97 -1.00
C ALA A 111 -8.85 -6.98 -0.55
N PRO A 112 -7.54 -7.29 -0.61
CA PRO A 112 -6.51 -6.34 -0.21
C PRO A 112 -6.47 -5.10 -1.09
N LEU A 113 -6.68 -5.25 -2.40
CA LEU A 113 -6.69 -4.12 -3.33
C LEU A 113 -7.84 -3.16 -3.02
N ILE A 114 -9.04 -3.71 -2.76
CA ILE A 114 -10.21 -2.91 -2.40
C ILE A 114 -10.00 -2.23 -1.04
N LEU A 115 -9.61 -2.99 -0.01
CA LEU A 115 -9.42 -2.44 1.33
C LEU A 115 -8.30 -1.40 1.38
N GLY A 116 -7.16 -1.69 0.74
CA GLY A 116 -6.04 -0.76 0.64
C GLY A 116 -6.43 0.53 -0.07
N SER A 117 -7.14 0.44 -1.19
CA SER A 117 -7.62 1.63 -1.93
C SER A 117 -8.56 2.49 -1.08
N ILE A 118 -9.47 1.86 -0.32
CA ILE A 118 -10.37 2.57 0.59
C ILE A 118 -9.57 3.29 1.68
N LEU A 119 -8.61 2.62 2.32
CA LEU A 119 -7.79 3.21 3.38
C LEU A 119 -6.94 4.36 2.86
N VAL A 120 -6.29 4.20 1.70
CA VAL A 120 -5.53 5.26 1.03
C VAL A 120 -6.41 6.47 0.75
N ALA A 121 -7.61 6.26 0.18
CA ALA A 121 -8.55 7.34 -0.11
C ALA A 121 -9.02 8.06 1.18
N LEU A 122 -9.32 7.30 2.24
CA LEU A 122 -9.75 7.85 3.53
C LEU A 122 -8.64 8.68 4.20
N ILE A 123 -7.42 8.15 4.27
CA ILE A 123 -6.28 8.87 4.87
C ILE A 123 -5.97 10.12 4.04
N SER A 124 -5.96 10.00 2.71
CA SER A 124 -5.71 11.13 1.82
C SER A 124 -6.73 12.25 1.99
N HIS A 125 -8.02 11.91 2.10
CA HIS A 125 -9.08 12.89 2.33
C HIS A 125 -9.03 13.49 3.74
N ARG A 126 -8.83 12.67 4.78
CA ARG A 126 -8.99 13.10 6.18
C ARG A 126 -7.75 13.79 6.73
N VAL A 127 -6.55 13.34 6.34
CA VAL A 127 -5.29 13.80 6.92
C VAL A 127 -4.56 14.75 5.98
N PHE A 128 -4.49 14.41 4.69
CA PHE A 128 -3.68 15.16 3.71
C PHE A 128 -4.44 16.27 2.97
N ASN A 129 -5.70 16.54 3.35
CA ASN A 129 -6.55 17.60 2.79
C ASN A 129 -6.42 17.72 1.26
N VAL A 130 -6.58 16.59 0.58
CA VAL A 130 -6.41 16.51 -0.87
C VAL A 130 -7.35 17.46 -1.61
N GLN A 131 -8.49 17.83 -1.02
CA GLN A 131 -9.42 18.80 -1.61
C GLN A 131 -8.80 20.19 -1.72
N ALA A 132 -8.19 20.68 -0.64
CA ALA A 132 -7.51 21.98 -0.66
C ALA A 132 -6.30 21.94 -1.60
N MET A 133 -5.55 20.83 -1.60
CA MET A 133 -4.44 20.63 -2.52
C MET A 133 -4.92 20.65 -3.99
N SER A 134 -5.93 19.85 -4.34
CA SER A 134 -6.43 19.75 -5.71
C SER A 134 -7.07 21.06 -6.19
N GLY A 135 -7.80 21.76 -5.32
CA GLY A 135 -8.38 23.07 -5.64
C GLY A 135 -7.30 24.09 -5.98
N ALA A 136 -6.26 24.21 -5.13
CA ALA A 136 -5.14 25.10 -5.38
C ALA A 136 -4.38 24.76 -6.66
N LEU A 137 -4.20 23.46 -6.97
CA LEU A 137 -3.55 23.01 -8.20
C LEU A 137 -4.37 23.38 -9.45
N MET A 138 -5.70 23.19 -9.41
CA MET A 138 -6.60 23.55 -10.51
C MET A 138 -6.62 25.06 -10.78
N GLU A 139 -6.41 25.87 -9.74
CA GLU A 139 -6.29 27.34 -9.84
C GLU A 139 -4.88 27.81 -10.25
N GLY A 140 -3.95 26.88 -10.49
CA GLY A 140 -2.55 27.19 -10.82
C GLY A 140 -1.71 27.69 -9.64
N GLN A 141 -2.24 27.60 -8.42
CA GLN A 141 -1.59 28.01 -7.18
C GLN A 141 -0.74 26.87 -6.58
N TRP A 142 0.26 26.40 -7.34
CA TRP A 142 1.09 25.24 -6.97
C TRP A 142 1.71 25.34 -5.58
N ARG A 143 2.15 26.55 -5.18
CA ARG A 143 2.71 26.80 -3.84
C ARG A 143 1.70 26.52 -2.74
N ASN A 144 0.47 27.00 -2.89
CA ASN A 144 -0.60 26.79 -1.92
C ASN A 144 -1.00 25.31 -1.85
N GLY A 145 -0.97 24.61 -2.99
CA GLY A 145 -1.18 23.16 -3.02
C GLY A 145 -0.11 22.39 -2.24
N VAL A 146 1.16 22.73 -2.45
CA VAL A 146 2.28 22.11 -1.70
C VAL A 146 2.21 22.44 -0.21
N GLU A 147 1.90 23.69 0.15
CA GLU A 147 1.74 24.09 1.55
C GLU A 147 0.57 23.36 2.22
N ALA A 148 -0.55 23.15 1.52
CA ALA A 148 -1.68 22.36 2.01
C ALA A 148 -1.27 20.90 2.28
N PHE A 149 -0.50 20.28 1.38
CA PHE A 149 0.03 18.93 1.59
C PHE A 149 1.02 18.86 2.77
N LEU A 150 1.97 19.80 2.84
CA LEU A 150 2.97 19.85 3.90
C LEU A 150 2.38 20.18 5.28
N SER A 151 1.22 20.84 5.32
CA SER A 151 0.51 21.13 6.57
C SER A 151 0.14 19.85 7.33
N ALA A 152 -0.08 18.74 6.63
CA ALA A 152 -0.35 17.44 7.25
C ALA A 152 0.82 16.98 8.13
N PHE A 153 2.07 17.21 7.70
CA PHE A 153 3.27 16.85 8.47
C PHE A 153 3.51 17.76 9.69
N ARG A 154 2.82 18.88 9.79
CA ARG A 154 2.89 19.76 10.98
C ARG A 154 2.01 19.27 12.12
N GLN A 155 1.11 18.32 11.87
CA GLN A 155 0.30 17.70 12.92
C GLN A 155 1.15 16.70 13.72
N PRO A 156 0.89 16.52 15.04
CA PRO A 156 1.67 15.64 15.90
C PRO A 156 1.80 14.20 15.38
N ASP A 157 0.77 13.70 14.70
CA ASP A 157 0.66 12.36 14.14
C ASP A 157 0.79 12.31 12.61
N GLY A 158 1.06 13.45 11.96
CA GLY A 158 1.13 13.56 10.50
C GLY A 158 2.15 12.62 9.86
N ALA A 159 3.32 12.48 10.48
CA ALA A 159 4.36 11.56 10.02
C ALA A 159 3.94 10.08 10.15
N LEU A 160 3.18 9.74 11.20
CA LEU A 160 2.66 8.38 11.38
C LEU A 160 1.63 8.05 10.28
N TRP A 161 0.74 8.99 9.94
CA TRP A 161 -0.22 8.81 8.85
C TRP A 161 0.46 8.72 7.49
N ALA A 162 1.51 9.51 7.24
CA ALA A 162 2.32 9.40 6.02
C ALA A 162 2.99 8.04 5.92
N TYR A 163 3.53 7.54 7.03
CA TYR A 163 4.10 6.20 7.12
C TYR A 163 3.03 5.12 6.85
N LEU A 164 1.86 5.19 7.49
CA LEU A 164 0.78 4.25 7.24
C LEU A 164 0.35 4.26 5.77
N LEU A 165 0.16 5.44 5.19
CA LEU A 165 -0.17 5.62 3.77
C LEU A 165 0.88 4.99 2.84
N PHE A 166 2.17 5.11 3.19
CA PHE A 166 3.27 4.51 2.44
C PHE A 166 3.28 2.98 2.53
N THR A 167 2.90 2.42 3.68
CA THR A 167 2.97 0.97 3.91
C THR A 167 1.78 0.18 3.38
N ILE A 168 0.64 0.81 3.13
CA ILE A 168 -0.58 0.20 2.58
C ILE A 168 -0.42 -0.07 1.08
#